data_AF-A0AAE1J614-F1
#
_entry.id   AF-A0AAE1J614-F1
#
_cell.length_a   1.000
_cell.length_b   1.000
_cell.length_c   1.000
_cell.angle_alpha   90.00
_cell.angle_beta   90.00
_cell.angle_gamma   90.00
#
_symmetry.space_group_name_H-M   'P 1'
#
loop_
_entity.id
_entity.type
_entity.pdbx_description
1 polymer ?
#
loop_
_entity_poly.entity_id
_entity_poly.type
_entity_poly.pdbx_seq_one_letter_code
_entity_poly.pdbx_strand_id
1 'polypeptide(L)'
;MAIFNNSSVFLTLLLFTLLLNNNIINVKSESFSFSFPRFKEINSRIELGGGATISGGALQLTKVDNLSNPLHNNAGLAAFFHEVQLYNPTTRSGFNFSTDFTFVVQRPSSSKLHGDGMTFFLASTGYNFPFVNSSGGFLGLFTSQTAFNQAGRNKIVFVEFDSFNNQWDPNPGSQSPHIGINLGSIRSDVTESWPSDVQPNGQIARATVGYDSDSLRLSASVSYPGSVTILMTEVDLTKVLPERVYVGFSAATGDLVETHQVLSWDFSSTT
;
A
#
# COMPACT_ATOMS: atom_id res chain seq x y z
N MET A 1 -4.86 -40.86 -66.96
CA MET A 1 -5.93 -40.27 -66.13
C MET A 1 -5.45 -40.40 -64.68
N ALA A 2 -4.79 -39.36 -64.16
CA ALA A 2 -4.18 -39.39 -62.84
C ALA A 2 -5.25 -39.08 -61.79
N ILE A 3 -5.50 -40.04 -60.90
CA ILE A 3 -6.45 -39.90 -59.79
C ILE A 3 -5.77 -39.03 -58.74
N PHE A 4 -6.16 -37.76 -58.66
CA PHE A 4 -5.71 -36.87 -57.58
C PHE A 4 -6.27 -37.38 -56.26
N ASN A 5 -5.38 -37.63 -55.31
CA ASN A 5 -5.70 -38.22 -54.02
C ASN A 5 -6.29 -37.14 -53.09
N ASN A 6 -7.62 -36.98 -53.14
CA ASN A 6 -8.39 -35.95 -52.40
C ASN A 6 -8.13 -35.94 -50.88
N SER A 7 -7.60 -37.03 -50.32
CA SER A 7 -7.31 -37.15 -48.89
C SER A 7 -6.21 -36.20 -48.40
N SER A 8 -5.23 -35.84 -49.24
CA SER A 8 -4.13 -34.94 -48.85
C SER A 8 -4.57 -33.48 -48.72
N VAL A 9 -5.50 -33.04 -49.58
CA VAL A 9 -6.08 -31.68 -49.55
C VAL A 9 -7.03 -31.54 -48.36
N PHE A 10 -7.79 -32.59 -48.04
CA PHE A 10 -8.67 -32.59 -46.87
C PHE A 10 -7.90 -32.51 -45.54
N LEU A 11 -6.78 -33.23 -45.44
CA LEU A 11 -5.96 -33.23 -44.22
C LEU A 11 -5.23 -31.88 -44.00
N THR A 12 -4.79 -31.23 -45.08
CA THR A 12 -4.18 -29.89 -45.01
C THR A 12 -5.21 -28.81 -44.66
N LEU A 13 -6.43 -28.89 -45.18
CA LEU A 13 -7.52 -27.98 -44.80
C LEU A 13 -7.93 -28.14 -43.33
N LEU A 14 -7.93 -29.39 -42.82
CA LEU A 14 -8.23 -29.70 -41.41
C LEU A 14 -7.14 -29.18 -40.46
N LEU A 15 -5.86 -29.30 -40.84
CA LEU A 15 -4.75 -28.71 -40.08
C LEU A 15 -4.77 -27.18 -40.11
N PHE A 16 -5.20 -26.57 -41.22
CA PHE A 16 -5.31 -25.11 -41.33
C PHE A 16 -6.48 -24.56 -40.49
N THR A 17 -7.60 -25.27 -40.38
CA THR A 17 -8.70 -24.90 -39.47
C THR A 17 -8.38 -25.17 -38.01
N LEU A 18 -7.60 -26.20 -37.68
CA LEU A 18 -7.06 -26.43 -36.33
C LEU A 18 -6.04 -25.35 -35.91
N LEU A 19 -5.27 -24.77 -36.85
CA LEU A 19 -4.36 -23.65 -36.59
C LEU A 19 -5.08 -22.29 -36.51
N LEU A 20 -6.22 -22.13 -37.19
CA LEU A 20 -7.09 -20.94 -37.05
C LEU A 20 -7.97 -20.98 -35.78
N ASN A 21 -8.10 -22.15 -35.16
CA ASN A 21 -8.62 -22.32 -33.80
C ASN A 21 -7.51 -22.14 -32.73
N ASN A 22 -6.48 -21.35 -33.04
CA ASN A 22 -5.77 -20.63 -31.98
C ASN A 22 -6.84 -19.86 -31.22
N ASN A 23 -7.24 -20.41 -30.08
CA ASN A 23 -8.03 -19.75 -29.06
C ASN A 23 -7.37 -18.38 -28.87
N ILE A 24 -7.93 -17.35 -29.48
CA ILE A 24 -7.74 -15.99 -29.01
C ILE A 24 -8.37 -16.06 -27.64
N ILE A 25 -7.55 -16.35 -26.64
CA ILE A 25 -7.92 -16.15 -25.25
C ILE A 25 -8.13 -14.65 -25.20
N ASN A 26 -9.38 -14.23 -25.36
CA ASN A 26 -9.82 -12.91 -24.95
C ASN A 26 -9.60 -12.89 -23.44
N VAL A 27 -8.39 -12.56 -23.01
CA VAL A 27 -8.11 -12.21 -21.63
C VAL A 27 -8.90 -10.92 -21.41
N LYS A 28 -10.10 -11.10 -20.85
CA LYS A 28 -10.97 -9.97 -20.54
C LYS A 28 -10.27 -9.24 -19.39
N SER A 29 -9.78 -8.03 -19.65
CA SER A 29 -9.24 -7.22 -18.58
C SER A 29 -10.36 -6.85 -17.62
N GLU A 30 -10.15 -7.10 -16.34
CA GLU A 30 -11.06 -6.74 -15.27
C GLU A 30 -10.53 -5.50 -14.55
N SER A 31 -11.35 -4.46 -14.48
CA SER A 31 -11.03 -3.23 -13.75
C SER A 31 -11.80 -3.16 -12.44
N PHE A 32 -11.12 -2.81 -11.36
CA PHE A 32 -11.72 -2.57 -10.05
C PHE A 32 -11.35 -1.18 -9.55
N SER A 33 -12.28 -0.48 -8.90
CA SER A 33 -11.99 0.83 -8.31
C SER A 33 -12.94 1.19 -7.19
N PHE A 34 -12.46 2.00 -6.24
CA PHE A 34 -13.31 2.70 -5.28
C PHE A 34 -12.80 4.12 -5.05
N SER A 35 -13.70 4.95 -4.50
CA SER A 35 -13.41 6.34 -4.14
C SER A 35 -14.08 6.69 -2.81
N PHE A 36 -13.31 7.34 -1.95
CA PHE A 36 -13.73 7.97 -0.71
C PHE A 36 -13.25 9.43 -0.75
N PRO A 37 -14.02 10.36 -1.35
CA PRO A 37 -13.67 11.78 -1.31
C PRO A 37 -13.78 12.36 0.12
N ARG A 38 -14.52 11.67 0.99
CA ARG A 38 -14.65 11.89 2.43
C ARG A 38 -15.14 10.60 3.08
N PHE A 39 -14.78 10.35 4.33
CA PHE A 39 -15.23 9.18 5.09
C PHE A 39 -16.52 9.46 5.86
N LYS A 40 -17.53 8.60 5.73
CA LYS A 40 -18.75 8.66 6.54
C LYS A 40 -18.52 7.94 7.87
N GLU A 41 -19.05 8.47 8.98
CA GLU A 41 -18.86 7.86 10.31
C GLU A 41 -19.31 6.39 10.35
N ILE A 42 -20.43 6.08 9.71
CA ILE A 42 -20.86 4.71 9.43
C ILE A 42 -20.46 4.38 7.99
N ASN A 43 -19.38 3.64 7.84
CA ASN A 43 -18.87 3.19 6.54
C ASN A 43 -18.64 1.68 6.56
N SER A 44 -19.60 0.92 6.03
CA SER A 44 -19.51 -0.54 5.95
C SER A 44 -18.48 -1.05 4.94
N ARG A 45 -17.76 -0.15 4.24
CA ARG A 45 -16.70 -0.50 3.29
C ARG A 45 -15.30 -0.35 3.86
N ILE A 46 -15.18 0.09 5.12
CA ILE A 46 -13.91 0.24 5.81
C ILE A 46 -13.95 -0.59 7.10
N GLU A 47 -13.01 -1.51 7.21
CA GLU A 47 -12.75 -2.25 8.44
C GLU A 47 -11.75 -1.48 9.29
N LEU A 48 -12.03 -1.36 10.59
CA LEU A 48 -11.20 -0.62 11.53
C LEU A 48 -10.64 -1.58 12.59
N GLY A 49 -9.36 -1.39 12.91
CA GLY A 49 -8.65 -2.16 13.93
C GLY A 49 -7.82 -1.27 14.85
N GLY A 50 -7.57 -1.75 16.06
CA GLY A 50 -6.75 -1.05 17.05
C GLY A 50 -7.34 0.32 17.44
N GLY A 51 -6.55 1.37 17.28
CA GLY A 51 -6.92 2.75 17.59
C GLY A 51 -7.67 3.51 16.49
N ALA A 52 -7.87 2.90 15.33
CA ALA A 52 -8.45 3.59 14.19
C ALA A 52 -9.95 3.89 14.37
N THR A 53 -10.37 5.08 13.98
CA THR A 53 -11.77 5.53 14.00
C THR A 53 -12.07 6.38 12.77
N ILE A 54 -13.35 6.60 12.48
CA ILE A 54 -13.78 7.60 11.50
C ILE A 54 -14.38 8.76 12.27
N SER A 55 -13.81 9.95 12.10
CA SER A 55 -14.28 11.17 12.78
C SER A 55 -14.07 12.38 11.89
N GLY A 56 -15.02 13.32 11.93
CA GLY A 56 -14.89 14.58 11.20
C GLY A 56 -14.79 14.45 9.68
N GLY A 57 -15.06 13.28 9.10
CA GLY A 57 -14.88 13.03 7.67
C GLY A 57 -13.57 12.36 7.27
N ALA A 58 -12.71 12.03 8.22
CA ALA A 58 -11.39 11.45 8.00
C ALA A 58 -11.25 10.08 8.68
N LEU A 59 -10.34 9.24 8.17
CA LEU A 59 -9.83 8.10 8.92
C LEU A 59 -8.79 8.62 9.91
N GLN A 60 -9.11 8.60 11.19
CA GLN A 60 -8.17 8.88 12.28
C GLN A 60 -7.49 7.56 12.64
N LEU A 61 -6.22 7.37 12.25
CA LEU A 61 -5.55 6.06 12.37
C LEU A 61 -5.06 5.76 13.78
N THR A 62 -4.71 6.78 14.57
CA THR A 62 -4.29 6.64 15.98
C THR A 62 -5.24 7.39 16.91
N LYS A 63 -5.41 6.90 18.15
CA LYS A 63 -6.32 7.50 19.14
C LYS A 63 -5.90 8.93 19.51
N VAL A 64 -6.93 9.75 19.75
CA VAL A 64 -6.80 11.09 20.31
C VAL A 64 -7.66 11.22 21.58
N ASP A 65 -7.32 12.17 22.44
CA ASP A 65 -8.16 12.55 23.58
C ASP A 65 -9.35 13.44 23.16
N ASN A 66 -10.17 13.86 24.12
CA ASN A 66 -11.34 14.72 23.88
C ASN A 66 -10.98 16.12 23.36
N LEU A 67 -9.72 16.52 23.43
CA LEU A 67 -9.18 17.78 22.92
C LEU A 67 -8.42 17.59 21.60
N SER A 68 -8.52 16.41 20.99
CA SER A 68 -7.82 16.01 19.76
C SER A 68 -6.29 15.92 19.90
N ASN A 69 -5.76 15.77 21.12
CA ASN A 69 -4.34 15.50 21.31
C ASN A 69 -4.05 14.02 21.04
N PRO A 70 -2.96 13.68 20.33
CA PRO A 70 -2.60 12.28 20.07
C PRO A 70 -2.18 11.56 21.36
N LEU A 71 -2.55 10.28 21.46
CA LEU A 71 -2.18 9.43 22.59
C LEU A 71 -0.88 8.67 22.34
N HIS A 72 -0.12 8.41 23.40
CA HIS A 72 1.10 7.60 23.37
C HIS A 72 0.81 6.12 23.14
N ASN A 73 1.82 5.41 22.62
CA ASN A 73 1.84 3.94 22.52
C ASN A 73 0.57 3.36 21.88
N ASN A 74 0.11 3.97 20.79
CA ASN A 74 -1.09 3.56 20.08
C ASN A 74 -0.74 3.04 18.68
N ALA A 75 -1.54 2.12 18.18
CA ALA A 75 -1.49 1.66 16.81
C ALA A 75 -2.92 1.45 16.31
N GLY A 76 -3.17 1.75 15.04
CA GLY A 76 -4.45 1.48 14.42
C GLY A 76 -4.33 1.14 12.94
N LEU A 77 -5.39 0.53 12.44
CA LEU A 77 -5.49 -0.06 11.13
C LEU A 77 -6.83 0.33 10.51
N ALA A 78 -6.84 0.75 9.26
CA ALA A 78 -8.06 0.95 8.48
C ALA A 78 -7.89 0.29 7.11
N ALA A 79 -8.73 -0.68 6.77
CA ALA A 79 -8.61 -1.45 5.53
C ALA A 79 -9.89 -1.36 4.71
N PHE A 80 -9.76 -1.41 3.38
CA PHE A 80 -10.92 -1.65 2.53
C PHE A 80 -11.45 -3.06 2.76
N PHE A 81 -12.76 -3.18 2.97
CA PHE A 81 -13.37 -4.42 3.49
C PHE A 81 -13.30 -5.63 2.55
N HIS A 82 -13.11 -5.42 1.25
CA HIS A 82 -13.00 -6.51 0.28
C HIS A 82 -11.56 -6.75 -0.15
N GLU A 83 -11.28 -8.01 -0.45
CA GLU A 83 -10.05 -8.42 -1.11
C GLU A 83 -9.94 -7.76 -2.49
N VAL A 84 -8.76 -7.23 -2.80
CA VAL A 84 -8.41 -6.73 -4.13
C VAL A 84 -7.66 -7.83 -4.87
N GLN A 85 -8.15 -8.21 -6.05
CA GLN A 85 -7.39 -9.06 -6.95
C GLN A 85 -6.18 -8.27 -7.48
N LEU A 86 -4.99 -8.66 -7.05
CA LEU A 86 -3.74 -8.02 -7.44
C LEU A 86 -3.33 -8.48 -8.84
N TYR A 87 -3.39 -9.79 -9.13
CA TYR A 87 -3.03 -10.35 -10.44
C TYR A 87 -3.85 -11.60 -10.76
N ASN A 88 -4.04 -11.91 -12.04
CA ASN A 88 -4.67 -13.16 -12.45
C ASN A 88 -3.72 -14.36 -12.20
N PRO A 89 -4.16 -15.43 -11.51
CA PRO A 89 -3.27 -16.54 -11.14
C PRO A 89 -2.81 -17.39 -12.32
N THR A 90 -3.52 -17.33 -13.45
CA THR A 90 -3.20 -18.07 -14.67
C THR A 90 -2.18 -17.31 -15.52
N THR A 91 -2.39 -16.01 -15.76
CA THR A 91 -1.50 -15.21 -16.61
C THR A 91 -0.31 -14.63 -15.86
N ARG A 92 -0.45 -14.37 -14.56
CA ARG A 92 0.54 -13.71 -13.68
C ARG A 92 1.19 -12.46 -14.30
N SER A 93 0.44 -11.75 -15.14
CA SER A 93 0.91 -10.62 -15.93
C SER A 93 -0.23 -9.68 -16.27
N GLY A 94 0.11 -8.44 -16.66
CA GLY A 94 -0.86 -7.44 -17.11
C GLY A 94 -1.66 -6.78 -16.01
N PHE A 95 -1.14 -6.76 -14.77
CA PHE A 95 -1.82 -6.12 -13.65
C PHE A 95 -1.19 -4.79 -13.25
N ASN A 96 -2.01 -3.78 -13.07
CA ASN A 96 -1.56 -2.46 -12.63
C ASN A 96 -2.48 -1.98 -11.53
N PHE A 97 -1.95 -1.19 -10.59
CA PHE A 97 -2.79 -0.45 -9.67
C PHE A 97 -2.27 0.96 -9.48
N SER A 98 -3.18 1.86 -9.12
CA SER A 98 -2.86 3.19 -8.65
C SER A 98 -3.81 3.56 -7.52
N THR A 99 -3.24 4.14 -6.47
CA THR A 99 -3.99 4.72 -5.38
C THR A 99 -3.53 6.16 -5.14
N ASP A 100 -4.49 7.03 -4.88
CA ASP A 100 -4.27 8.41 -4.49
C ASP A 100 -4.95 8.64 -3.16
N PHE A 101 -4.28 9.32 -2.25
CA PHE A 101 -4.89 9.72 -0.99
C PHE A 101 -4.34 11.07 -0.54
N THR A 102 -5.17 11.77 0.22
CA THR A 102 -4.73 12.98 0.92
C THR A 102 -4.72 12.68 2.41
N PHE A 103 -3.71 13.20 3.10
CA PHE A 103 -3.55 12.98 4.52
C PHE A 103 -2.95 14.19 5.22
N VAL A 104 -3.11 14.22 6.53
CA VAL A 104 -2.54 15.21 7.43
C VAL A 104 -1.82 14.50 8.55
N VAL A 105 -0.62 14.97 8.82
CA VAL A 105 0.12 14.67 10.05
C VAL A 105 0.16 15.93 10.89
N GLN A 106 -0.34 15.85 12.12
CA GLN A 106 -0.36 16.98 13.04
C GLN A 106 0.46 16.68 14.29
N ARG A 107 1.48 17.50 14.49
CA ARG A 107 2.45 17.43 15.59
C ARG A 107 1.92 18.18 16.81
N PRO A 108 2.24 17.73 18.04
CA PRO A 108 1.95 18.50 19.25
C PRO A 108 2.58 19.89 19.20
N SER A 109 1.84 20.92 19.61
CA SER A 109 2.34 22.30 19.61
C SER A 109 3.53 22.53 20.55
N SER A 110 3.69 21.65 21.55
CA SER A 110 4.72 21.72 22.58
C SER A 110 6.06 21.07 22.20
N SER A 111 6.13 20.36 21.06
CA SER A 111 7.33 19.58 20.69
C SER A 111 7.71 19.78 19.23
N LYS A 112 9.04 19.80 18.99
CA LYS A 112 9.59 19.69 17.63
C LYS A 112 9.76 18.25 17.18
N LEU A 113 9.97 17.32 18.11
CA LEU A 113 10.06 15.89 17.84
C LEU A 113 8.66 15.29 17.97
N HIS A 114 8.34 14.38 17.06
CA HIS A 114 7.05 13.70 16.96
C HIS A 114 7.29 12.33 16.32
N GLY A 115 6.27 11.48 16.31
CA GLY A 115 6.40 10.12 15.83
C GLY A 115 5.10 9.33 15.93
N ASP A 116 5.00 8.17 15.27
CA ASP A 116 6.11 7.51 14.53
C ASP A 116 5.87 7.47 13.02
N GLY A 117 4.63 7.66 12.56
CA GLY A 117 4.29 7.73 11.15
C GLY A 117 3.12 6.84 10.75
N MET A 118 2.87 6.80 9.45
CA MET A 118 1.78 6.04 8.84
C MET A 118 2.20 5.29 7.59
N THR A 119 1.39 4.33 7.15
CA THR A 119 1.64 3.53 5.96
C THR A 119 0.42 3.42 5.08
N PHE A 120 0.64 3.20 3.78
CA PHE A 120 -0.31 2.53 2.89
C PHE A 120 0.21 1.12 2.62
N PHE A 121 -0.61 0.09 2.82
CA PHE A 121 -0.19 -1.31 2.69
C PHE A 121 -1.01 -2.09 1.67
N LEU A 122 -0.38 -3.13 1.12
CA LEU A 122 -0.97 -4.29 0.47
C LEU A 122 -0.54 -5.53 1.26
N ALA A 123 -1.49 -6.23 1.88
CA ALA A 123 -1.20 -7.37 2.74
C ALA A 123 -1.92 -8.64 2.25
N SER A 124 -1.25 -9.79 2.37
CA SER A 124 -1.89 -11.09 2.18
C SER A 124 -3.14 -11.21 3.06
N THR A 125 -4.17 -11.91 2.56
CA THR A 125 -5.40 -12.16 3.30
C THR A 125 -5.18 -13.00 4.57
N GLY A 126 -4.06 -13.73 4.64
CA GLY A 126 -3.60 -14.44 5.83
C GLY A 126 -2.58 -13.67 6.69
N TYR A 127 -2.32 -12.39 6.39
CA TYR A 127 -1.40 -11.59 7.20
C TYR A 127 -2.01 -11.31 8.59
N ASN A 128 -1.26 -11.61 9.64
CA ASN A 128 -1.72 -11.42 11.01
C ASN A 128 -1.25 -10.07 11.54
N PHE A 129 -2.12 -9.06 11.47
CA PHE A 129 -1.84 -7.73 12.00
C PHE A 129 -1.72 -7.76 13.53
N PRO A 130 -0.60 -7.29 14.11
CA PRO A 130 -0.45 -7.25 15.55
C PRO A 130 -1.21 -6.06 16.14
N PHE A 131 -2.17 -6.33 17.03
CA PHE A 131 -2.89 -5.30 17.79
C PHE A 131 -2.24 -4.97 19.14
N VAL A 132 -1.19 -5.69 19.53
CA VAL A 132 -0.45 -5.53 20.78
C VAL A 132 1.04 -5.50 20.45
N ASN A 133 1.80 -4.63 21.12
CA ASN A 133 3.25 -4.45 20.93
C ASN A 133 3.66 -4.07 19.49
N SER A 134 2.79 -3.33 18.80
CA SER A 134 2.99 -2.81 17.44
C SER A 134 3.00 -1.29 17.36
N SER A 135 2.99 -0.61 18.51
CA SER A 135 3.12 0.83 18.63
C SER A 135 4.56 1.29 18.33
N GLY A 136 4.74 2.61 18.23
CA GLY A 136 6.02 3.20 17.86
C GLY A 136 6.42 2.88 16.41
N GLY A 137 7.72 2.85 16.16
CA GLY A 137 8.33 2.50 14.87
C GLY A 137 7.99 1.13 14.27
N PHE A 138 7.14 0.32 14.90
CA PHE A 138 6.55 -0.86 14.24
C PHE A 138 5.31 -0.54 13.39
N LEU A 139 4.88 0.74 13.39
CA LEU A 139 3.87 1.33 12.51
C LEU A 139 2.52 0.59 12.49
N GLY A 140 2.20 -0.18 13.55
CA GLY A 140 1.01 -1.01 13.62
C GLY A 140 1.04 -2.26 12.72
N LEU A 141 2.15 -2.53 12.03
CA LEU A 141 2.28 -3.64 11.08
C LEU A 141 3.05 -4.83 11.66
N PHE A 142 3.97 -4.60 12.59
CA PHE A 142 4.88 -5.63 13.12
C PHE A 142 4.92 -5.64 14.65
N THR A 143 5.55 -6.69 15.18
CA THR A 143 6.13 -6.68 16.52
C THR A 143 7.64 -6.77 16.40
N SER A 144 8.37 -6.61 17.50
CA SER A 144 9.83 -6.78 17.51
C SER A 144 10.31 -8.16 17.03
N GLN A 145 9.46 -9.19 17.09
CA GLN A 145 9.78 -10.54 16.60
C GLN A 145 9.56 -10.70 15.09
N THR A 146 8.64 -9.93 14.50
CA THR A 146 8.23 -10.10 13.10
C THR A 146 8.79 -9.00 12.19
N ALA A 147 9.33 -7.91 12.74
CA ALA A 147 9.70 -6.72 11.99
C ALA A 147 10.73 -6.92 10.86
N PHE A 148 11.65 -7.88 10.95
CA PHE A 148 12.77 -8.03 9.99
C PHE A 148 12.60 -9.18 8.99
N ASN A 149 11.37 -9.47 8.57
CA ASN A 149 11.00 -10.48 7.58
C ASN A 149 11.71 -11.85 7.72
N GLN A 150 11.75 -12.38 8.95
CA GLN A 150 12.44 -13.65 9.21
C GLN A 150 11.83 -14.79 8.37
N ALA A 151 12.65 -15.33 7.46
CA ALA A 151 12.33 -16.41 6.52
C ALA A 151 11.29 -16.07 5.42
N GLY A 152 11.13 -14.80 5.04
CA GLY A 152 10.26 -14.40 3.92
C GLY A 152 8.77 -14.64 4.18
N ARG A 153 8.38 -14.74 5.46
CA ARG A 153 7.04 -15.08 5.93
C ARG A 153 6.08 -13.90 5.88
N ASN A 154 6.60 -12.68 5.91
CA ASN A 154 5.76 -11.49 5.90
C ASN A 154 5.36 -11.19 4.45
N LYS A 155 4.12 -11.54 4.11
CA LYS A 155 3.51 -11.25 2.82
C LYS A 155 2.75 -9.92 2.90
N ILE A 156 3.51 -8.85 3.03
CA ILE A 156 3.03 -7.47 3.08
C ILE A 156 4.01 -6.58 2.32
N VAL A 157 3.49 -5.65 1.53
CA VAL A 157 4.25 -4.58 0.89
C VAL A 157 3.62 -3.28 1.32
N PHE A 158 4.41 -2.29 1.70
CA PHE A 158 3.86 -1.03 2.16
C PHE A 158 4.76 0.14 1.77
N VAL A 159 4.14 1.30 1.71
CA VAL A 159 4.81 2.60 1.60
C VAL A 159 4.67 3.28 2.95
N GLU A 160 5.78 3.57 3.61
CA GLU A 160 5.81 4.29 4.88
C GLU A 160 6.04 5.79 4.68
N PHE A 161 5.45 6.57 5.57
CA PHE A 161 5.68 7.99 5.78
C PHE A 161 6.14 8.11 7.23
N ASP A 162 7.44 7.95 7.42
CA ASP A 162 8.08 7.81 8.72
C ASP A 162 8.59 9.19 9.17
N SER A 163 8.08 9.64 10.32
CA SER A 163 8.42 10.93 10.91
C SER A 163 9.50 10.82 12.00
N PHE A 164 9.88 9.60 12.39
CA PHE A 164 10.79 9.36 13.49
C PHE A 164 11.77 8.22 13.20
N ASN A 165 13.05 8.57 13.00
CA ASN A 165 14.07 7.57 12.70
C ASN A 165 14.41 6.73 13.93
N ASN A 166 14.11 5.44 13.83
CA ASN A 166 14.63 4.37 14.65
C ASN A 166 15.99 3.86 14.12
N GLN A 167 16.53 2.89 14.85
CA GLN A 167 17.86 2.31 14.61
C GLN A 167 17.97 1.47 13.32
N TRP A 168 16.85 1.13 12.67
CA TRP A 168 16.84 0.43 11.39
C TRP A 168 16.66 1.35 10.18
N ASP A 169 16.41 2.63 10.40
CA ASP A 169 16.11 3.61 9.36
C ASP A 169 17.38 4.19 8.73
N PRO A 170 17.29 4.87 7.57
CA PRO A 170 18.44 5.20 6.73
C PRO A 170 19.51 6.05 7.40
N ASN A 171 19.13 6.91 8.35
CA ASN A 171 20.02 7.84 9.04
C ASN A 171 19.88 7.70 10.56
N PRO A 172 20.30 6.57 11.15
CA PRO A 172 20.12 6.33 12.57
C PRO A 172 20.98 7.34 13.34
N GLY A 173 20.33 8.27 14.05
CA GLY A 173 20.98 9.36 14.81
C GLY A 173 20.75 10.77 14.26
N SER A 174 20.19 10.91 13.06
CA SER A 174 19.62 12.16 12.56
C SER A 174 18.10 12.01 12.59
N GLN A 175 17.39 12.81 13.39
CA GLN A 175 15.93 12.82 13.34
C GLN A 175 15.50 13.56 12.07
N SER A 176 15.20 12.79 11.03
CA SER A 176 14.93 13.31 9.69
C SER A 176 13.89 12.41 9.00
N PRO A 177 12.66 12.90 8.80
CA PRO A 177 11.58 12.12 8.20
C PRO A 177 11.93 11.58 6.82
N HIS A 178 11.38 10.42 6.49
CA HIS A 178 11.57 9.79 5.20
C HIS A 178 10.29 9.11 4.70
N ILE A 179 10.21 8.96 3.39
CA ILE A 179 9.27 8.01 2.77
C ILE A 179 10.04 6.76 2.38
N GLY A 180 9.39 5.61 2.48
CA GLY A 180 10.01 4.31 2.25
C GLY A 180 9.12 3.35 1.48
N ILE A 181 9.72 2.43 0.72
CA ILE A 181 9.03 1.25 0.17
C ILE A 181 9.62 0.03 0.85
N ASN A 182 8.75 -0.80 1.41
CA ASN A 182 9.12 -1.88 2.30
C ASN A 182 8.54 -3.22 1.79
N LEU A 183 9.40 -4.22 1.63
CA LEU A 183 9.05 -5.55 1.15
C LEU A 183 9.08 -6.57 2.30
N GLY A 184 8.01 -6.58 3.08
CA GLY A 184 7.79 -7.52 4.19
C GLY A 184 8.63 -7.26 5.45
N SER A 185 9.42 -6.19 5.48
CA SER A 185 10.31 -5.81 6.58
C SER A 185 10.06 -4.37 6.98
N ILE A 186 10.21 -4.03 8.27
CA ILE A 186 10.17 -2.64 8.75
C ILE A 186 11.33 -1.81 8.20
N ARG A 187 12.48 -2.45 7.92
CA ARG A 187 13.55 -1.79 7.19
C ARG A 187 13.15 -1.65 5.73
N SER A 188 13.03 -0.41 5.27
CA SER A 188 12.79 -0.05 3.88
C SER A 188 13.85 -0.60 2.92
N ASP A 189 13.40 -0.98 1.71
CA ASP A 189 14.25 -1.39 0.59
C ASP A 189 14.78 -0.18 -0.19
N VAL A 190 13.98 0.89 -0.28
CA VAL A 190 14.37 2.19 -0.81
C VAL A 190 13.71 3.29 0.02
N THR A 191 14.42 4.40 0.21
CA THR A 191 13.93 5.56 0.95
C THR A 191 14.29 6.86 0.26
N GLU A 192 13.50 7.90 0.52
CA GLU A 192 13.79 9.28 0.11
C GLU A 192 13.39 10.26 1.22
N SER A 193 14.03 11.43 1.26
CA SER A 193 13.74 12.44 2.28
C SER A 193 12.31 12.97 2.19
N TRP A 194 11.60 12.96 3.31
CA TRP A 194 10.25 13.50 3.41
C TRP A 194 10.29 14.90 4.05
N PRO A 195 9.93 15.97 3.34
CA PRO A 195 10.05 17.33 3.87
C PRO A 195 8.90 17.72 4.84
N SER A 196 8.32 16.76 5.59
CA SER A 196 7.19 17.01 6.50
C SER A 196 7.48 18.11 7.51
N ASP A 197 8.68 18.11 8.09
CA ASP A 197 8.98 18.95 9.24
C ASP A 197 9.13 20.43 8.89
N VAL A 198 9.47 20.70 7.62
CA VAL A 198 9.58 22.05 7.06
C VAL A 198 8.25 22.56 6.51
N GLN A 199 7.23 21.71 6.40
CA GLN A 199 5.88 22.17 6.07
C GLN A 199 5.19 22.81 7.28
N PRO A 200 4.19 23.68 7.04
CA PRO A 200 3.28 24.11 8.10
C PRO A 200 2.70 22.89 8.84
N ASN A 201 2.60 22.98 10.17
CA ASN A 201 2.02 21.89 10.96
C ASN A 201 0.58 21.64 10.53
N GLY A 202 0.22 20.38 10.25
CA GLY A 202 -1.09 20.03 9.73
C GLY A 202 -1.31 20.33 8.24
N GLN A 203 -0.25 20.64 7.48
CA GLN A 203 -0.34 20.83 6.03
C GLN A 203 -0.82 19.54 5.35
N ILE A 204 -1.83 19.67 4.48
CA ILE A 204 -2.35 18.54 3.70
C ILE A 204 -1.28 18.09 2.71
N ALA A 205 -0.94 16.81 2.77
CA ALA A 205 -0.13 16.09 1.81
C ALA A 205 -1.02 15.34 0.82
N ARG A 206 -0.56 15.19 -0.42
CA ARG A 206 -1.14 14.27 -1.41
C ARG A 206 -0.10 13.20 -1.74
N ALA A 207 -0.48 11.94 -1.59
CA ALA A 207 0.34 10.81 -1.97
C ALA A 207 -0.29 10.01 -3.09
N THR A 208 0.57 9.46 -3.95
CA THR A 208 0.20 8.54 -5.02
C THR A 208 1.11 7.32 -4.92
N VAL A 209 0.54 6.12 -4.94
CA VAL A 209 1.28 4.86 -5.03
C VAL A 209 0.79 4.11 -6.26
N GLY A 210 1.70 3.63 -7.09
CA GLY A 210 1.36 2.96 -8.33
C GLY A 210 2.30 1.82 -8.65
N TYR A 211 1.74 0.77 -9.25
CA TYR A 211 2.49 -0.37 -9.75
C TYR A 211 2.24 -0.59 -11.24
N ASP A 212 3.33 -0.71 -11.98
CA ASP A 212 3.38 -1.07 -13.39
C ASP A 212 3.99 -2.46 -13.55
N SER A 213 3.18 -3.45 -13.95
CA SER A 213 3.64 -4.83 -14.14
C SER A 213 4.52 -5.03 -15.37
N ASP A 214 4.41 -4.19 -16.40
CA ASP A 214 5.23 -4.34 -17.61
C ASP A 214 6.68 -3.94 -17.31
N SER A 215 6.87 -2.95 -16.44
CA SER A 215 8.19 -2.51 -15.97
C SER A 215 8.59 -3.02 -14.59
N LEU A 216 7.77 -3.89 -13.96
CA LEU A 216 7.95 -4.41 -12.60
C LEU A 216 8.27 -3.31 -11.58
N ARG A 217 7.59 -2.17 -11.68
CA ARG A 217 7.95 -0.96 -10.93
C ARG A 217 6.87 -0.61 -9.93
N LEU A 218 7.24 -0.62 -8.65
CA LEU A 218 6.46 0.02 -7.59
C LEU A 218 7.00 1.44 -7.37
N SER A 219 6.12 2.42 -7.44
CA SER A 219 6.44 3.82 -7.27
C SER A 219 5.53 4.46 -6.23
N ALA A 220 6.09 5.42 -5.49
CA ALA A 220 5.33 6.25 -4.58
C ALA A 220 5.80 7.70 -4.67
N SER A 221 4.90 8.61 -4.35
CA SER A 221 5.20 10.03 -4.26
C SER A 221 4.42 10.68 -3.14
N VAL A 222 4.99 11.73 -2.57
CA VAL A 222 4.31 12.64 -1.64
C VAL A 222 4.55 14.05 -2.10
N SER A 223 3.49 14.86 -2.06
CA SER A 223 3.53 16.24 -2.51
C SER A 223 2.86 17.18 -1.52
N TYR A 224 3.45 18.34 -1.41
CA TYR A 224 2.96 19.54 -0.73
C TYR A 224 2.97 20.70 -1.73
N PRO A 225 2.30 21.83 -1.44
CA PRO A 225 2.42 23.03 -2.27
C PRO A 225 3.90 23.41 -2.47
N GLY A 226 4.40 23.29 -3.71
CA GLY A 226 5.78 23.65 -4.07
C GLY A 226 6.85 22.60 -3.76
N SER A 227 6.49 21.39 -3.30
CA SER A 227 7.45 20.31 -3.02
C SER A 227 6.89 18.95 -3.43
N VAL A 228 7.73 18.11 -4.04
CA VAL A 228 7.40 16.73 -4.38
C VAL A 228 8.61 15.83 -4.10
N THR A 229 8.37 14.71 -3.44
CA THR A 229 9.34 13.62 -3.27
C THR A 229 8.78 12.39 -3.99
N ILE A 230 9.62 11.69 -4.73
CA ILE A 230 9.26 10.48 -5.50
C ILE A 230 10.32 9.43 -5.20
N LEU A 231 9.89 8.20 -4.96
CA LEU A 231 10.76 7.03 -4.88
C LEU A 231 10.16 5.86 -5.66
N MET A 232 11.00 4.95 -6.11
CA MET A 232 10.58 3.76 -6.83
C MET A 232 11.55 2.62 -6.61
N THR A 233 11.07 1.40 -6.75
CA THR A 233 11.89 0.19 -6.76
C THR A 233 11.39 -0.79 -7.80
N GLU A 234 12.31 -1.60 -8.32
CA GLU A 234 11.96 -2.72 -9.19
C GLU A 234 11.59 -3.93 -8.30
N VAL A 235 10.37 -4.40 -8.41
CA VAL A 235 9.85 -5.53 -7.65
C VAL A 235 8.80 -6.28 -8.46
N ASP A 236 8.92 -7.59 -8.51
CA ASP A 236 7.87 -8.46 -9.01
C ASP A 236 6.88 -8.77 -7.88
N LEU A 237 5.75 -8.06 -7.82
CA LEU A 237 4.78 -8.24 -6.74
C LEU A 237 4.19 -9.66 -6.70
N THR A 238 4.23 -10.41 -7.80
CA THR A 238 3.76 -11.82 -7.83
C THR A 238 4.67 -12.76 -7.01
N LYS A 239 5.89 -12.34 -6.70
CA LYS A 239 6.85 -13.09 -5.88
C LYS A 239 6.74 -12.78 -4.39
N VAL A 240 6.19 -11.62 -4.03
CA VAL A 240 6.13 -11.14 -2.63
C VAL A 240 4.72 -11.09 -2.06
N LEU A 241 3.68 -11.05 -2.90
CA LEU A 241 2.28 -11.04 -2.51
C LEU A 241 1.48 -12.16 -3.19
N PRO A 242 0.43 -12.67 -2.52
CA PRO A 242 -0.53 -13.57 -3.16
C PRO A 242 -1.41 -12.83 -4.19
N GLU A 243 -2.21 -13.59 -4.92
CA GLU A 243 -3.13 -13.11 -5.95
C GLU A 243 -4.18 -12.12 -5.44
N ARG A 244 -4.54 -12.21 -4.16
CA ARG A 244 -5.55 -11.36 -3.50
C ARG A 244 -5.00 -10.78 -2.22
N VAL A 245 -5.23 -9.49 -2.03
CA VAL A 245 -4.68 -8.73 -0.91
C VAL A 245 -5.74 -7.85 -0.27
N TYR A 246 -5.53 -7.52 1.00
CA TYR A 246 -6.17 -6.36 1.62
C TYR A 246 -5.32 -5.12 1.35
N VAL A 247 -6.00 -4.00 1.09
CA VAL A 247 -5.35 -2.68 0.98
C VAL A 247 -5.87 -1.77 2.07
N GLY A 248 -5.01 -0.92 2.61
CA GLY A 248 -5.40 -0.05 3.71
C GLY A 248 -4.25 0.80 4.23
N PHE A 249 -4.46 1.34 5.42
CA PHE A 249 -3.53 2.18 6.14
C PHE A 249 -3.29 1.65 7.54
N SER A 250 -2.08 1.84 8.03
CA SER A 250 -1.77 1.72 9.45
C SER A 250 -1.06 2.97 9.92
N ALA A 251 -1.08 3.24 11.22
CA ALA A 251 -0.23 4.24 11.83
C ALA A 251 0.03 3.89 13.29
N ALA A 252 1.08 4.46 13.85
CA ALA A 252 1.41 4.27 15.24
C ALA A 252 2.04 5.51 15.88
N THR A 253 1.96 5.54 17.20
CA THR A 253 2.67 6.47 18.08
C THR A 253 3.39 5.66 19.16
N GLY A 254 4.51 6.18 19.65
CA GLY A 254 5.30 5.62 20.72
C GLY A 254 5.36 6.56 21.93
N ASP A 255 6.57 6.78 22.42
CA ASP A 255 6.84 7.80 23.44
C ASP A 255 6.70 9.23 22.87
N LEU A 256 6.96 9.38 21.58
CA LEU A 256 6.56 10.56 20.80
C LEU A 256 5.22 10.30 20.12
N VAL A 257 4.53 11.39 19.80
CA VAL A 257 3.14 11.32 19.32
C VAL A 257 2.90 12.33 18.22
N GLU A 258 2.01 11.95 17.30
CA GLU A 258 1.35 12.80 16.31
C GLU A 258 0.01 12.20 15.92
N THR A 259 -0.83 13.00 15.27
CA THR A 259 -2.06 12.48 14.66
C THR A 259 -1.82 12.11 13.20
N HIS A 260 -2.53 11.06 12.74
CA HIS A 260 -2.47 10.59 11.37
C HIS A 260 -3.90 10.52 10.83
N GLN A 261 -4.23 11.40 9.89
CA GLN A 261 -5.58 11.50 9.33
C GLN A 261 -5.56 11.32 7.82
N VAL A 262 -6.28 10.32 7.30
CA VAL A 262 -6.54 10.19 5.85
C VAL A 262 -7.85 10.92 5.53
N LEU A 263 -7.79 11.91 4.66
CA LEU A 263 -8.90 12.80 4.31
C LEU A 263 -9.69 12.28 3.10
N SER A 264 -8.98 11.73 2.12
CA SER A 264 -9.56 11.11 0.93
C SER A 264 -8.75 9.90 0.50
N TRP A 265 -9.39 8.95 -0.18
CA TRP A 265 -8.72 7.75 -0.70
C TRP A 265 -9.40 7.22 -1.95
N ASP A 266 -8.65 7.13 -3.03
CA ASP A 266 -9.01 6.56 -4.30
C ASP A 266 -8.10 5.38 -4.62
N PHE A 267 -8.66 4.32 -5.18
CA PHE A 267 -7.91 3.15 -5.63
C PHE A 267 -8.49 2.65 -6.94
N SER A 268 -7.60 2.24 -7.85
CA SER A 268 -7.94 1.59 -9.10
C SER A 268 -6.94 0.48 -9.40
N SER A 269 -7.43 -0.62 -9.96
CA SER A 269 -6.60 -1.68 -10.51
C SER A 269 -7.18 -2.24 -11.80
N THR A 270 -6.30 -2.81 -12.62
CA THR A 270 -6.63 -3.57 -13.82
C THR A 270 -5.88 -4.88 -13.77
N THR A 271 -6.54 -5.99 -14.10
CA THR A 271 -5.93 -7.33 -14.27
C THR A 271 -6.31 -7.95 -15.60
#